data_AF-A0A225W4T3-F1
#
_entry.id   AF-A0A225W4T3-F1
#
_cell.length_a   1.000
_cell.length_b   1.000
_cell.length_c   1.000
_cell.angle_alpha   90.00
_cell.angle_beta   90.00
_cell.angle_gamma   90.00
#
_symmetry.space_group_name_H-M   'P 1'
#
loop_
_entity.id
_entity.type
_entity.pdbx_description
1 polymer ?
#
loop_
_entity_poly.entity_id
_entity_poly.type
_entity_poly.pdbx_seq_one_letter_code
_entity_poly.pdbx_strand_id
1 'polypeptide(L)'
;MVHNYNRQRPHLFDLSAIREATTGQIKAVAWVMEMGLLGRTMLCLQCAQSMRLDARECYWCCCRKTRHADLKQKQHSIFVNSWFTKMKLTLPQSLRLMFARCMRSWGTHSSSASPKY
;
A
#
# COMPACT_ATOMS: atom_id res chain seq x y z
N MET A 1 -7.83 -4.05 13.55
CA MET A 1 -7.35 -2.81 12.91
C MET A 1 -8.46 -2.29 12.02
N VAL A 2 -8.93 -1.07 12.24
CA VAL A 2 -9.91 -0.45 11.34
C VAL A 2 -9.14 0.00 10.10
N HIS A 3 -9.30 -0.72 8.99
CA HIS A 3 -8.73 -0.30 7.72
C HIS A 3 -9.55 0.88 7.20
N ASN A 4 -9.04 2.10 7.41
CA ASN A 4 -9.63 3.33 6.88
C ASN A 4 -9.28 3.47 5.39
N TYR A 5 -9.85 2.60 4.57
CA TYR A 5 -9.75 2.72 3.12
C TYR A 5 -10.38 4.03 2.67
N ASN A 6 -9.67 4.80 1.86
CA ASN A 6 -10.18 6.07 1.35
C ASN A 6 -11.21 5.81 0.23
N ARG A 7 -12.48 5.64 0.61
CA ARG A 7 -13.60 5.43 -0.33
C ARG A 7 -14.12 6.73 -0.95
N GLN A 8 -13.67 7.88 -0.49
CA GLN A 8 -14.14 9.20 -0.96
C GLN A 8 -13.51 9.60 -2.29
N ARG A 9 -12.49 8.88 -2.76
CA ARG A 9 -11.75 9.19 -3.99
C ARG A 9 -11.80 8.04 -5.01
N PRO A 10 -12.97 7.74 -5.59
CA PRO A 10 -13.12 6.64 -6.56
C PRO A 10 -12.27 6.83 -7.82
N HIS A 11 -12.09 8.09 -8.28
CA HIS A 11 -11.25 8.43 -9.45
C HIS A 11 -9.78 7.99 -9.31
N LEU A 12 -9.27 7.79 -8.09
CA LEU A 12 -7.91 7.29 -7.87
C LEU A 12 -7.77 5.80 -8.21
N PHE A 13 -8.87 5.09 -8.42
CA PHE A 13 -8.90 3.70 -8.87
C PHE A 13 -9.09 3.54 -10.37
N ASP A 14 -9.18 4.63 -11.15
CA ASP A 14 -9.30 4.53 -12.61
C ASP A 14 -8.04 3.93 -13.24
N LEU A 15 -8.18 3.33 -14.42
CA LEU A 15 -7.06 2.69 -15.13
C LEU A 15 -5.89 3.67 -15.33
N SER A 16 -6.17 4.94 -15.66
CA SER A 16 -5.14 5.98 -15.84
C SER A 16 -4.41 6.28 -14.53
N ALA A 17 -5.14 6.42 -13.42
CA ALA A 17 -4.59 6.69 -12.09
C ALA A 17 -3.73 5.51 -11.60
N ILE A 18 -4.20 4.27 -11.75
CA ILE A 18 -3.45 3.07 -11.40
C ILE A 18 -2.20 2.91 -12.28
N ARG A 19 -2.32 3.19 -13.58
CA ARG A 19 -1.16 3.15 -14.50
C ARG A 19 -0.10 4.14 -14.05
N GLU A 20 -0.49 5.37 -13.73
CA GLU A 20 0.41 6.43 -13.28
C GLU A 20 1.05 6.11 -11.92
N ALA A 21 0.25 5.70 -10.94
CA ALA A 21 0.70 5.32 -9.60
C ALA A 21 1.70 4.16 -9.63
N THR A 22 1.57 3.26 -10.61
CA THR A 22 2.44 2.09 -10.74
C THR A 22 3.62 2.30 -11.69
N THR A 23 3.90 3.52 -12.15
CA THR A 23 5.10 3.81 -12.97
C THR A 23 6.41 3.66 -12.19
N GLY A 24 6.36 3.73 -10.86
CA GLY A 24 7.52 3.54 -10.01
C GLY A 24 7.16 3.20 -8.57
N GLN A 25 8.12 2.67 -7.82
CA GLN A 25 7.91 2.20 -6.46
C GLN A 25 7.51 3.32 -5.50
N ILE A 26 8.18 4.47 -5.56
CA ILE A 26 7.88 5.62 -4.70
C ILE A 26 6.44 6.12 -4.92
N LYS A 27 6.01 6.26 -6.19
CA LYS A 27 4.65 6.65 -6.54
C LYS A 27 3.63 5.61 -6.05
N ALA A 28 3.94 4.33 -6.22
CA ALA A 28 3.06 3.26 -5.75
C ALA A 28 2.90 3.28 -4.23
N VAL A 29 3.99 3.51 -3.49
CA VAL A 29 3.97 3.65 -2.01
C VAL A 29 3.11 4.84 -1.59
N ALA A 30 3.29 6.00 -2.23
CA ALA A 30 2.48 7.19 -1.96
C ALA A 30 0.99 6.90 -2.18
N TRP A 31 0.65 6.29 -3.32
CA TRP A 31 -0.73 5.95 -3.66
C TRP A 31 -1.35 4.96 -2.65
N VAL A 32 -0.67 3.86 -2.28
CA VAL A 32 -1.26 2.89 -1.34
C VAL A 32 -1.44 3.45 0.08
N MET A 33 -0.56 4.35 0.50
CA MET A 33 -0.72 5.08 1.75
C MET A 33 -1.88 6.07 1.68
N GLU A 34 -2.04 6.77 0.56
CA GLU A 34 -3.16 7.67 0.33
C GLU A 34 -4.51 6.93 0.34
N MET A 35 -4.57 5.75 -0.27
CA MET A 35 -5.76 4.90 -0.29
C MET A 35 -6.04 4.17 1.02
N GLY A 36 -5.15 4.28 2.02
CA GLY A 36 -5.30 3.62 3.32
C GLY A 36 -5.06 2.11 3.26
N LEU A 37 -4.44 1.61 2.19
CA LEU A 37 -4.03 0.22 2.07
C LEU A 37 -2.79 -0.09 2.92
N LEU A 38 -1.96 0.93 3.17
CA LEU A 38 -0.83 0.90 4.11
C LEU A 38 -0.97 2.03 5.15
N GLY A 39 -0.35 1.81 6.32
CA GLY A 39 -0.24 2.85 7.34
C GLY A 39 0.63 4.01 6.85
N ARG A 40 0.24 5.25 7.21
CA ARG A 40 0.98 6.49 6.88
C ARG A 40 2.03 6.87 7.93
N THR A 41 1.98 6.24 9.10
CA THR A 41 2.83 6.52 10.24
C THR A 41 3.21 5.21 10.91
N MET A 42 4.44 5.14 11.41
CA MET A 42 4.92 4.02 12.20
C MET A 42 5.70 4.56 13.41
N LEU A 43 5.43 3.97 14.59
CA LEU A 43 6.21 4.24 15.79
C LEU A 43 7.25 3.13 15.97
N CYS A 44 8.44 3.51 16.40
CA CYS A 44 9.46 2.55 16.79
C CYS A 44 9.04 1.87 18.10
N LEU A 45 9.00 0.54 18.11
CA LEU A 45 8.61 -0.23 19.31
C LEU A 45 9.58 -0.08 20.49
N GLN A 46 10.83 0.35 20.25
CA GLN A 46 11.83 0.50 21.31
C GLN A 46 11.85 1.90 21.94
N CYS A 47 11.64 2.96 21.15
CA CYS A 47 11.71 4.34 21.65
C CYS A 47 10.38 5.11 21.58
N ALA A 48 9.31 4.48 21.08
CA ALA A 48 7.97 5.04 20.88
C ALA A 48 7.93 6.32 20.01
N GLN A 49 9.00 6.62 19.27
CA GLN A 49 9.08 7.79 18.39
C GLN A 49 8.67 7.46 16.96
N SER A 50 8.20 8.48 16.23
CA SER A 50 7.90 8.37 14.80
C SER A 50 9.13 7.97 13.98
N MET A 51 8.92 7.03 13.07
CA MET A 51 9.94 6.56 12.14
C MET A 51 9.87 7.33 10.82
N ARG A 52 11.02 7.45 10.14
CA ARG A 52 11.10 8.03 8.79
C ARG A 52 10.75 6.97 7.75
N LEU A 53 9.93 7.33 6.76
CA LEU A 53 9.68 6.48 5.60
C LEU A 53 10.86 6.51 4.63
N ASP A 54 11.36 5.33 4.27
CA ASP A 54 12.15 5.10 3.07
C ASP A 54 11.26 4.44 2.01
N ALA A 55 10.68 5.26 1.13
CA ALA A 55 9.77 4.79 0.09
C ALA A 55 10.48 4.03 -1.03
N ARG A 56 11.80 4.19 -1.17
CA ARG A 56 12.58 3.48 -2.18
C ARG A 56 12.78 2.03 -1.76
N GLU A 57 13.23 1.84 -0.51
CA GLU A 57 13.49 0.50 0.03
C GLU A 57 12.24 -0.14 0.64
N CYS A 58 11.12 0.60 0.76
CA CYS A 58 9.89 0.13 1.39
C CYS A 58 10.07 -0.24 2.87
N TYR A 59 10.82 0.58 3.61
CA TYR A 59 11.02 0.43 5.05
C TYR A 59 10.70 1.71 5.83
N TRP A 60 10.22 1.53 7.05
CA TRP A 60 10.25 2.51 8.11
C TRP A 60 11.60 2.41 8.82
N CYS A 61 12.29 3.53 8.97
CA CYS A 61 13.61 3.61 9.59
C CYS A 61 13.54 4.47 10.85
N CYS A 62 13.98 3.95 11.99
CA CYS A 62 14.09 4.76 13.19
C CYS A 62 15.23 5.78 13.05
N CYS A 63 14.96 7.04 13.38
CA CYS A 63 15.94 8.12 13.27
C CYS A 63 16.90 8.19 14.48
N ARG A 64 16.59 7.52 15.59
CA ARG A 64 17.31 7.69 16.88
C ARG A 64 18.06 6.44 17.30
N LYS A 65 19.10 6.08 16.55
CA LYS A 65 19.95 4.88 16.81
C LYS A 65 20.54 4.87 18.21
N THR A 66 20.89 6.04 18.75
CA THR A 66 21.51 6.21 20.08
C THR A 66 20.59 5.90 21.26
N ARG A 67 19.27 5.80 21.03
CA ARG A 67 18.30 5.42 22.07
C ARG A 67 18.04 3.92 22.12
N HIS A 68 18.64 3.14 21.23
CA HIS A 68 18.49 1.69 21.21
C HIS A 68 19.64 1.05 21.98
N ALA A 69 19.33 0.01 22.76
CA ALA A 69 20.33 -0.73 23.55
C ALA A 69 21.46 -1.32 22.69
N ASP A 70 21.19 -1.62 21.42
CA ASP A 70 22.16 -2.18 20.47
C ASP A 70 22.86 -1.12 19.60
N LEU A 71 22.55 0.17 19.78
CA LEU A 71 23.02 1.29 18.97
C LEU A 71 22.78 1.13 17.44
N LYS A 72 21.94 0.17 17.03
CA LYS A 72 21.66 -0.13 15.62
C LYS A 72 20.40 0.57 15.15
N GLN A 73 20.32 0.85 13.85
CA GLN A 73 19.09 1.35 13.26
C GLN A 73 18.05 0.24 13.21
N LYS A 74 16.89 0.47 13.82
CA LYS A 74 15.73 -0.40 13.65
C LYS A 74 14.98 -0.03 12.38
N GLN A 75 14.68 -1.04 11.58
CA GLN A 75 13.91 -0.93 10.36
C GLN A 75 12.72 -1.88 10.42
N HIS A 76 11.58 -1.47 9.87
CA HIS A 76 10.38 -2.29 9.76
C HIS A 76 9.83 -2.15 8.35
N SER A 77 9.43 -3.25 7.70
CA SER A 77 8.81 -3.15 6.37
C SER A 77 7.54 -2.28 6.42
N ILE A 78 7.31 -1.47 5.39
CA ILE A 78 6.06 -0.71 5.26
C ILE A 78 4.84 -1.62 5.13
N PHE A 79 5.06 -2.88 4.75
CA PHE A 79 4.01 -3.87 4.59
C PHE A 79 3.60 -4.53 5.91
N VAL A 80 4.26 -4.22 7.04
CA VAL A 80 3.95 -4.84 8.33
C VAL A 80 2.44 -4.76 8.64
N ASN A 81 1.84 -5.89 9.01
CA ASN A 81 0.41 -6.03 9.29
C ASN A 81 -0.51 -5.64 8.13
N SER A 82 -0.02 -5.66 6.89
CA SER A 82 -0.82 -5.43 5.68
C SER A 82 -0.99 -6.72 4.86
N TRP A 83 -1.94 -6.70 3.93
CA TRP A 83 -2.13 -7.77 2.93
C TRP A 83 -0.86 -8.03 2.09
N PHE A 84 -0.04 -7.00 1.89
CA PHE A 84 1.19 -7.09 1.09
C PHE A 84 2.34 -7.87 1.78
N THR A 85 2.24 -8.19 3.07
CA THR A 85 3.34 -8.80 3.85
C THR A 85 3.88 -10.09 3.25
N LYS A 86 3.00 -10.92 2.65
CA LYS A 86 3.35 -12.27 2.15
C LYS A 86 3.59 -12.31 0.65
N MET A 87 3.69 -11.16 0.02
CA MET A 87 3.71 -11.03 -1.42
C MET A 87 5.13 -11.20 -1.98
N LYS A 88 5.27 -11.98 -3.06
CA LYS A 88 6.56 -12.16 -3.76
C LYS A 88 6.78 -11.16 -4.91
N LEU A 89 5.78 -10.34 -5.17
CA LEU A 89 5.78 -9.37 -6.25
C LEU A 89 6.19 -7.99 -5.73
N THR A 90 6.67 -7.15 -6.64
CA THR A 90 6.85 -5.73 -6.32
C THR A 90 5.50 -5.04 -6.11
N LEU A 91 5.48 -3.97 -5.32
CA LEU A 91 4.25 -3.23 -5.06
C LEU A 91 3.53 -2.78 -6.35
N PRO A 92 4.21 -2.20 -7.36
CA PRO A 92 3.57 -1.84 -8.63
C PRO A 92 2.94 -3.03 -9.36
N GLN A 93 3.62 -4.17 -9.44
CA GLN A 93 3.10 -5.38 -10.11
C GLN A 93 1.81 -5.86 -9.45
N SER A 94 1.78 -5.85 -8.12
CA SER A 94 0.64 -6.33 -7.35
C SER A 94 -0.56 -5.42 -7.45
N LEU A 95 -0.35 -4.11 -7.47
CA LEU A 95 -1.42 -3.15 -7.72
C LEU A 95 -2.04 -3.36 -9.11
N ARG A 96 -1.21 -3.56 -10.14
CA ARG A 96 -1.69 -3.86 -11.50
C ARG A 96 -2.48 -5.18 -11.56
N LEU A 97 -2.02 -6.23 -10.88
CA LEU A 97 -2.73 -7.51 -10.83
C LEU A 97 -4.05 -7.42 -10.06
N MET A 98 -4.06 -6.74 -8.92
CA MET A 98 -5.30 -6.49 -8.16
C MET A 98 -6.30 -5.74 -9.02
N PHE A 99 -5.87 -4.65 -9.67
CA PHE A 99 -6.72 -3.89 -10.58
C PHE A 99 -7.25 -4.75 -11.74
N ALA A 100 -6.38 -5.49 -12.43
CA ALA A 100 -6.77 -6.37 -13.53
C ALA A 100 -7.72 -7.50 -13.09
N ARG A 101 -7.63 -7.95 -11.83
CA ARG A 101 -8.58 -8.91 -11.25
C ARG A 101 -9.94 -8.27 -10.99
N CYS A 102 -9.98 -7.06 -10.40
CA CYS A 102 -11.21 -6.32 -10.16
C CYS A 102 -11.97 -6.04 -11.46
N MET A 103 -11.28 -5.63 -12.52
CA MET A 103 -11.89 -5.37 -13.83
C MET A 103 -12.49 -6.65 -14.45
N ARG A 104 -11.83 -7.81 -14.30
CA ARG A 104 -12.35 -9.09 -14.78
C ARG A 104 -13.60 -9.55 -14.01
N SER A 105 -13.63 -9.37 -12.69
CA SER A 105 -14.81 -9.74 -11.88
C SER A 105 -16.05 -8.89 -12.21
N TRP A 106 -15.87 -7.66 -12.68
CA TRP A 106 -16.99 -6.83 -13.14
C TRP A 106 -17.56 -7.32 -14.46
N GLY A 107 -16.72 -7.70 -15.42
CA GLY A 107 -17.18 -8.25 -16.71
C GLY A 107 -18.00 -9.55 -16.60
N THR A 108 -17.77 -10.34 -15.54
CA THR A 108 -18.55 -11.56 -15.28
C THR A 108 -19.89 -11.31 -14.60
N HIS A 109 -20.05 -10.21 -13.86
CA HIS A 109 -21.31 -9.86 -13.19
C HIS A 109 -22.25 -9.00 -14.07
N SER A 110 -21.72 -8.29 -15.07
CA SER A 110 -22.54 -7.51 -16.00
C SER A 110 -23.14 -8.34 -17.15
N SER A 111 -22.73 -9.60 -17.31
CA SER A 111 -23.28 -10.49 -18.35
C SER A 111 -24.56 -11.26 -17.93
N SER A 112 -25.06 -11.09 -16.69
CA SER A 112 -26.30 -11.73 -16.22
C SER A 112 -27.51 -10.81 -16.12
N ALA A 113 -27.38 -9.54 -16.53
CA ALA A 113 -28.49 -8.58 -16.54
C ALA A 113 -28.86 -8.18 -17.98
N SER A 114 -29.34 -9.14 -18.77
CA SER A 114 -30.19 -8.83 -19.93
C SER A 114 -31.63 -8.68 -19.44
N PRO A 115 -32.28 -7.51 -19.59
CA PRO A 115 -33.71 -7.41 -19.39
C PRO A 115 -34.38 -8.20 -20.52
N LYS A 116 -35.13 -9.22 -20.16
CA LYS A 116 -36.09 -9.85 -21.08
C LYS A 116 -37.20 -8.82 -21.31
N TYR A 117 -37.33 -8.35 -22.55
CA TYR A 117 -38.54 -7.69 -23.04
C TYR A 117 -39.70 -8.69 -23.06
#